data_AF-A0A0V8RVF6-F1
#
_entry.id   AF-A0A0V8RVF6-F1
#
_cell.length_a   1.000
_cell.length_b   1.000
_cell.length_c   1.000
_cell.angle_alpha   90.00
_cell.angle_beta   90.00
_cell.angle_gamma   90.00
#
_symmetry.space_group_name_H-M   'P 1'
#
loop_
_entity.id
_entity.type
_entity.pdbx_description
1 polymer ?
#
loop_
_entity_poly.entity_id
_entity_poly.type
_entity_poly.pdbx_seq_one_letter_code
_entity_poly.pdbx_strand_id
1 'polypeptide(L)'
;MVVMEVIFVEEHPLRARILQLLREHGAVYYSELLRSLEASRATLSWHLYVLLREGRVGAIRYRRYTIYYLRGRELEAVRSIAGRDRLFCSVLRDLAAGARPEEVAARYGISVRGLEGLRELARRLRGRLDEVCGEEQNVGE
;
A
#
# COMPACT_ATOMS: atom_id res chain seq x y z
N MET A 1 32.64 24.19 9.61
CA MET A 1 31.16 24.19 9.52
C MET A 1 30.81 24.36 8.06
N VAL A 2 30.32 23.31 7.40
CA VAL A 2 29.76 23.43 6.06
C VAL A 2 28.26 23.59 6.24
N VAL A 3 27.73 24.77 5.92
CA VAL A 3 26.30 25.01 5.85
C VAL A 3 25.76 24.18 4.69
N MET A 4 25.02 23.13 5.01
CA MET A 4 24.25 22.39 4.02
C MET A 4 23.06 23.26 3.67
N GLU A 5 23.12 23.93 2.51
CA GLU A 5 21.97 24.62 1.94
C GLU A 5 20.88 23.57 1.67
N VAL A 6 19.87 23.56 2.54
CA VAL A 6 18.64 22.82 2.30
C VAL A 6 17.86 23.63 1.26
N ILE A 7 17.89 23.18 0.01
CA ILE A 7 16.94 23.64 -1.00
C ILE A 7 15.56 23.22 -0.50
N PHE A 8 14.79 24.16 0.04
CA PHE A 8 13.38 23.94 0.35
C PHE A 8 12.64 23.79 -0.98
N VAL A 9 12.46 22.55 -1.44
CA VAL A 9 11.44 22.27 -2.46
C VAL A 9 10.11 22.52 -1.78
N GLU A 10 9.46 23.63 -2.14
CA GLU A 10 8.13 23.97 -1.62
C GLU A 10 7.17 22.83 -1.93
N GLU A 11 6.73 22.13 -0.88
CA GLU A 11 5.84 21.00 -1.03
C GLU A 11 4.46 21.50 -1.46
N HIS A 12 3.93 20.95 -2.56
CA HIS A 12 2.61 21.32 -3.02
C HIS A 12 1.57 20.94 -1.95
N PRO A 13 0.63 21.82 -1.56
CA PRO A 13 -0.29 21.56 -0.45
C PRO A 13 -1.04 20.23 -0.56
N LEU A 14 -1.48 19.86 -1.77
CA LEU A 14 -2.13 18.59 -2.02
C LEU A 14 -1.22 17.37 -1.78
N ARG A 15 0.07 17.44 -2.13
CA ARG A 15 1.04 16.37 -1.84
C ARG A 15 1.30 16.27 -0.34
N ALA A 16 1.45 17.41 0.34
CA ALA A 16 1.57 17.44 1.81
C ALA A 16 0.38 16.74 2.47
N ARG A 17 -0.85 17.04 1.99
CA ARG A 17 -2.07 16.43 2.54
C ARG A 17 -2.20 14.94 2.22
N ILE A 18 -1.81 14.49 1.01
CA ILE A 18 -1.71 13.06 0.68
C ILE A 18 -0.79 12.36 1.68
N LEU A 19 0.42 12.88 1.87
CA LEU A 19 1.43 12.28 2.75
C LEU A 19 0.97 12.27 4.22
N GLN A 20 0.26 13.30 4.65
CA GLN A 20 -0.37 13.34 5.98
C GLN A 20 -1.39 12.21 6.14
N LEU A 21 -2.34 12.06 5.22
CA LEU A 21 -3.33 10.97 5.30
C LEU A 21 -2.67 9.59 5.31
N LEU A 22 -1.63 9.39 4.49
CA LEU A 22 -0.88 8.13 4.49
C LEU A 22 -0.13 7.88 5.80
N ARG A 23 0.35 8.94 6.46
CA ARG A 23 1.00 8.85 7.79
C ARG A 23 0.01 8.51 8.90
N GLU A 24 -1.21 9.04 8.82
CA GLU A 24 -2.25 8.86 9.83
C GLU A 24 -2.92 7.48 9.73
N HIS A 25 -3.09 6.95 8.52
CA HIS A 25 -3.84 5.70 8.29
C HIS A 25 -2.98 4.49 7.91
N GLY A 26 -1.67 4.69 7.68
CA GLY A 26 -0.74 3.65 7.22
C GLY A 26 -0.89 3.29 5.74
N ALA A 27 -2.12 3.06 5.28
CA ALA A 27 -2.45 2.86 3.87
C ALA A 27 -3.86 3.40 3.56
N VAL A 28 -4.02 4.04 2.40
CA VAL A 28 -5.28 4.69 2.00
C VAL A 28 -5.64 4.32 0.56
N TYR A 29 -6.91 4.01 0.33
CA TYR A 29 -7.40 3.64 -1.00
C TYR A 29 -7.49 4.90 -1.89
N TYR A 30 -7.23 4.75 -3.18
CA TYR A 30 -7.36 5.87 -4.13
C TYR A 30 -8.71 6.58 -4.04
N SER A 31 -9.80 5.82 -3.90
CA SER A 31 -11.16 6.36 -3.76
C SER A 31 -11.35 7.17 -2.48
N GLU A 32 -10.64 6.83 -1.41
CA GLU A 32 -10.69 7.56 -0.15
C GLU A 32 -9.89 8.84 -0.24
N LEU A 33 -8.70 8.81 -0.83
CA LEU A 33 -7.93 10.02 -1.14
C LEU A 33 -8.75 10.99 -2.00
N LEU A 34 -9.43 10.48 -3.04
CA LEU A 34 -10.28 11.29 -3.92
C LEU A 34 -11.42 11.98 -3.14
N ARG A 35 -12.07 11.25 -2.23
CA ARG A 35 -13.16 11.78 -1.40
C ARG A 35 -12.67 12.76 -0.34
N SER A 36 -11.55 12.47 0.32
CA SER A 36 -11.03 13.25 1.45
C SER A 36 -10.29 14.52 1.04
N LEU A 37 -9.80 14.59 -0.19
CA LEU A 37 -8.99 15.72 -0.68
C LEU A 37 -9.75 16.66 -1.61
N GLU A 38 -11.01 16.34 -1.93
CA GLU A 38 -11.87 17.13 -2.84
C GLU A 38 -11.19 17.48 -4.18
N ALA A 39 -10.26 16.63 -4.62
CA ALA A 39 -9.47 16.83 -5.83
C ALA A 39 -10.09 16.12 -7.04
N SER A 40 -9.85 16.63 -8.24
CA SER A 40 -10.21 15.92 -9.47
C SER A 40 -9.38 14.62 -9.62
N ARG A 41 -9.92 13.63 -10.34
CA ARG A 41 -9.18 12.39 -10.63
C ARG A 41 -7.86 12.64 -11.34
N ALA A 42 -7.82 13.57 -12.30
CA ALA A 42 -6.61 13.92 -13.03
C ALA A 42 -5.57 14.56 -12.11
N THR A 43 -6.00 15.51 -11.28
CA THR A 43 -5.16 16.20 -10.31
C THR A 43 -4.57 15.22 -9.30
N LEU A 44 -5.40 14.40 -8.65
CA LEU A 44 -4.91 13.41 -7.68
C LEU A 44 -3.96 12.38 -8.32
N SER A 45 -4.29 11.91 -9.53
CA SER A 45 -3.42 10.97 -10.27
C SER A 45 -2.06 11.56 -10.59
N TRP A 46 -2.00 12.84 -11.00
CA TRP A 46 -0.75 13.54 -11.25
C TRP A 46 0.11 13.63 -9.98
N HIS A 47 -0.46 14.07 -8.87
CA HIS A 47 0.30 14.18 -7.62
C HIS A 47 0.78 12.84 -7.09
N LEU A 48 -0.04 11.78 -7.19
CA LEU A 48 0.38 10.43 -6.83
C LEU A 48 1.47 9.90 -7.78
N TYR A 49 1.39 10.20 -9.08
CA TYR A 49 2.44 9.88 -10.04
C TYR A 49 3.77 10.54 -9.65
N VAL A 50 3.76 11.84 -9.34
CA VAL A 50 4.96 12.57 -8.87
C VAL A 50 5.53 11.92 -7.62
N LEU A 51 4.70 11.68 -6.59
CA LEU A 51 5.15 11.07 -5.33
C LEU A 51 5.69 9.63 -5.50
N LEU A 52 5.10 8.85 -6.42
CA LEU A 52 5.59 7.50 -6.77
C LEU A 52 6.96 7.58 -7.46
N ARG A 53 7.13 8.54 -8.39
CA ARG A 53 8.40 8.75 -9.13
C ARG A 53 9.51 9.24 -8.22
N GLU A 54 9.19 10.08 -7.24
CA GLU A 54 10.11 10.53 -6.19
C GLU A 54 10.42 9.43 -5.15
N GLY A 55 9.74 8.28 -5.21
CA GLY A 55 9.94 7.17 -4.27
C GLY A 55 9.42 7.45 -2.85
N ARG A 56 8.56 8.47 -2.68
CA ARG A 56 8.04 8.88 -1.36
C ARG A 56 6.83 8.08 -0.93
N VAL A 57 6.07 7.58 -1.90
CA VAL A 57 4.94 6.67 -1.67
C VAL A 57 5.13 5.38 -2.46
N GLY A 58 4.54 4.30 -1.96
CA GLY A 58 4.34 3.05 -2.70
C GLY A 58 2.87 2.84 -3.05
N ALA A 59 2.62 1.90 -3.95
CA ALA A 59 1.26 1.48 -4.30
C ALA A 59 1.14 -0.05 -4.27
N ILE A 60 0.00 -0.52 -3.78
CA ILE A 60 -0.45 -1.91 -3.82
C ILE A 60 -1.68 -1.97 -4.71
N ARG A 61 -1.66 -2.86 -5.71
CA ARG A 61 -2.85 -3.24 -6.45
C ARG A 61 -3.38 -4.52 -5.83
N TYR A 62 -4.59 -4.46 -5.30
CA TYR A 62 -5.23 -5.61 -4.68
C TYR A 62 -6.70 -5.65 -5.07
N ARG A 63 -7.11 -6.74 -5.71
CA ARG A 63 -8.44 -6.87 -6.35
C ARG A 63 -8.67 -5.69 -7.31
N ARG A 64 -9.75 -4.92 -7.10
CA ARG A 64 -10.08 -3.73 -7.89
C ARG A 64 -9.48 -2.44 -7.33
N TYR A 65 -8.75 -2.50 -6.21
CA TYR A 65 -8.30 -1.33 -5.48
C TYR A 65 -6.84 -1.01 -5.77
N THR A 66 -6.55 0.28 -5.86
CA THR A 66 -5.19 0.81 -5.77
C THR A 66 -5.06 1.50 -4.42
N ILE A 67 -4.10 1.06 -3.62
CA ILE A 67 -3.92 1.45 -2.24
C ILE A 67 -2.53 2.06 -2.12
N TYR A 68 -2.43 3.26 -1.57
CA TYR A 68 -1.18 3.99 -1.42
C TYR A 68 -0.70 3.95 0.03
N TYR A 69 0.61 4.02 0.21
CA TYR A 69 1.26 4.02 1.53
C TYR A 69 2.58 4.79 1.45
N LEU A 70 3.12 5.23 2.58
CA LEU A 70 4.44 5.86 2.63
C LEU A 70 5.54 4.84 2.38
N ARG A 71 6.53 5.18 1.54
CA ARG A 71 7.67 4.29 1.31
C ARG A 71 8.44 4.05 2.62
N GLY A 72 8.88 2.81 2.85
CA GLY A 72 9.54 2.41 4.10
C GLY A 72 8.56 2.05 5.24
N ARG A 73 7.25 2.14 5.00
CA ARG A 73 6.19 1.74 5.95
C ARG A 73 5.35 0.57 5.45
N GLU A 74 5.96 -0.35 4.72
CA GLU A 74 5.31 -1.51 4.12
C GLU A 74 4.53 -2.37 5.14
N LEU A 75 5.10 -2.61 6.34
CA LEU A 75 4.40 -3.37 7.38
C LEU A 75 3.15 -2.66 7.90
N GLU A 76 3.24 -1.36 8.14
CA GLU A 76 2.10 -0.54 8.57
C GLU A 76 1.00 -0.60 7.50
N ALA A 77 1.38 -0.47 6.23
CA ALA A 77 0.47 -0.59 5.11
C ALA A 77 -0.20 -1.97 5.06
N VAL A 78 0.56 -3.06 5.21
CA VAL A 78 0.01 -4.41 5.24
C VAL A 78 -0.98 -4.58 6.38
N ARG A 79 -0.63 -4.11 7.60
CA ARG A 79 -1.52 -4.18 8.76
C ARG A 79 -2.81 -3.40 8.52
N SER A 80 -2.73 -2.19 7.97
CA SER A 80 -3.90 -1.37 7.65
C SER A 80 -4.81 -2.03 6.60
N ILE A 81 -4.26 -2.70 5.59
CA ILE A 81 -5.05 -3.40 4.57
C ILE A 81 -5.65 -4.69 5.14
N ALA A 82 -4.86 -5.48 5.88
CA ALA A 82 -5.29 -6.72 6.50
C ALA A 82 -6.44 -6.50 7.50
N GLY A 83 -6.43 -5.38 8.23
CA GLY A 83 -7.53 -4.99 9.11
C GLY A 83 -8.85 -4.69 8.38
N ARG A 84 -8.82 -4.49 7.05
CA ARG A 84 -10.00 -4.18 6.21
C ARG A 84 -10.43 -5.34 5.33
N ASP A 85 -9.49 -6.20 4.93
CA ASP A 85 -9.74 -7.40 4.15
C ASP A 85 -8.88 -8.55 4.67
N ARG A 86 -9.52 -9.47 5.42
CA ARG A 86 -8.84 -10.62 6.05
C ARG A 86 -8.14 -11.52 5.03
N LEU A 87 -8.62 -11.57 3.78
CA LEU A 87 -8.03 -12.38 2.72
C LEU A 87 -6.70 -11.83 2.22
N PHE A 88 -6.37 -10.57 2.53
CA PHE A 88 -5.13 -9.95 2.13
C PHE A 88 -3.92 -10.71 2.69
N CYS A 89 -3.98 -11.10 3.96
CA CYS A 89 -2.92 -11.87 4.60
C CYS A 89 -2.80 -13.29 4.04
N SER A 90 -3.90 -13.96 3.71
CA SER A 90 -3.87 -15.27 3.05
C SER A 90 -3.16 -15.19 1.70
N VAL A 91 -3.46 -14.16 0.89
CA VAL A 91 -2.80 -13.91 -0.40
C VAL A 91 -1.30 -13.66 -0.23
N LEU A 92 -0.90 -12.82 0.74
CA LEU A 92 0.51 -12.55 1.00
C LEU A 92 1.27 -13.79 1.47
N ARG A 93 0.66 -14.61 2.35
CA ARG A 93 1.25 -15.85 2.82
C ARG A 93 1.46 -16.86 1.70
N ASP A 94 0.46 -17.07 0.85
CA ASP A 94 0.58 -17.97 -0.29
C ASP A 94 1.70 -17.54 -1.24
N LEU A 95 1.75 -16.25 -1.59
CA LEU A 95 2.81 -15.70 -2.43
C LEU A 95 4.19 -15.79 -1.74
N ALA A 96 4.26 -15.57 -0.43
CA ALA A 96 5.49 -15.69 0.35
C ALA A 96 5.95 -17.16 0.43
N ALA A 97 5.04 -18.12 0.52
CA ALA A 97 5.32 -19.55 0.47
C ALA A 97 5.78 -20.03 -0.93
N GLY A 98 5.68 -19.18 -1.95
CA GLY A 98 6.13 -19.48 -3.30
C GLY A 98 5.05 -20.01 -4.23
N ALA A 99 3.77 -19.90 -3.85
CA ALA A 99 2.65 -20.25 -4.73
C ALA A 99 2.72 -19.47 -6.05
N ARG A 100 2.28 -20.10 -7.14
CA ARG A 100 2.30 -19.46 -8.45
C ARG A 100 1.19 -18.39 -8.51
N PRO A 101 1.44 -17.21 -9.11
CA PRO A 101 0.42 -16.17 -9.23
C PRO A 101 -0.90 -16.66 -9.84
N GLU A 102 -0.87 -17.58 -10.79
CA GLU A 102 -2.05 -18.16 -11.44
C GLU A 102 -2.92 -18.95 -10.45
N GLU A 103 -2.29 -19.69 -9.53
CA GLU A 103 -2.99 -20.47 -8.50
C GLU A 103 -3.65 -19.55 -7.47
N VAL A 104 -2.91 -18.55 -7.01
CA VAL A 104 -3.40 -17.53 -6.06
C VAL A 104 -4.53 -16.72 -6.71
N ALA A 105 -4.39 -16.36 -7.98
CA ALA A 105 -5.42 -15.65 -8.75
C ALA A 105 -6.73 -16.44 -8.80
N ALA A 106 -6.66 -17.72 -9.16
CA ALA A 106 -7.81 -18.62 -9.21
C ALA A 106 -8.46 -18.81 -7.83
N ARG A 107 -7.64 -18.98 -6.78
CA ARG A 107 -8.12 -19.22 -5.40
C ARG A 107 -8.87 -18.03 -4.80
N TYR A 108 -8.37 -16.81 -5.03
CA TYR A 108 -8.90 -15.62 -4.35
C TYR A 108 -9.71 -14.67 -5.26
N GLY A 109 -9.91 -15.05 -6.52
CA GLY A 109 -10.62 -14.23 -7.51
C GLY A 109 -9.91 -12.92 -7.82
N ILE A 110 -8.58 -12.95 -8.00
CA ILE A 110 -7.74 -11.77 -8.26
C ILE A 110 -7.11 -11.90 -9.64
N SER A 111 -6.93 -10.79 -10.37
CA SER A 111 -6.20 -10.84 -11.64
C SER A 111 -4.72 -11.14 -11.42
N VAL A 112 -4.12 -11.96 -12.29
CA VAL A 112 -2.69 -12.30 -12.23
C VAL A 112 -1.80 -11.04 -12.24
N ARG A 113 -2.14 -10.06 -13.07
CA ARG A 113 -1.46 -8.74 -13.10
C ARG A 113 -1.48 -8.02 -11.75
N GLY A 114 -2.57 -8.16 -10.99
CA GLY A 114 -2.69 -7.60 -9.65
C GLY A 114 -1.72 -8.26 -8.64
N LEU A 115 -1.29 -9.49 -8.90
CA LEU A 115 -0.42 -10.24 -8.00
C LEU A 115 1.07 -10.00 -8.23
N GLU A 116 1.50 -9.47 -9.38
CA GLU A 116 2.92 -9.22 -9.66
C GLU A 116 3.56 -8.30 -8.60
N GLY A 117 2.90 -7.18 -8.28
CA GLY A 117 3.36 -6.25 -7.25
C GLY A 117 3.24 -6.82 -5.83
N LEU A 118 2.20 -7.63 -5.57
CA LEU A 118 2.02 -8.30 -4.28
C LEU A 118 3.07 -9.38 -4.03
N ARG A 119 3.53 -10.07 -5.08
CA ARG A 119 4.58 -11.08 -4.97
C ARG A 119 5.88 -10.48 -4.51
N GLU A 120 6.24 -9.31 -5.02
CA GLU A 120 7.43 -8.59 -4.59
C GLU A 120 7.32 -8.11 -3.14
N LEU A 121 6.15 -7.57 -2.76
CA LEU A 121 5.88 -7.20 -1.37
C LEU A 121 5.95 -8.42 -0.43
N ALA A 122 5.33 -9.55 -0.80
CA ALA A 122 5.33 -10.78 -0.04
C ALA A 122 6.74 -11.35 0.16
N ARG A 123 7.59 -11.32 -0.89
CA ARG A 123 9.00 -11.72 -0.78
C ARG A 123 9.77 -10.84 0.20
N ARG A 124 9.61 -9.52 0.09
CA ARG A 124 10.27 -8.55 0.98
C ARG A 124 9.88 -8.73 2.44
N LEU A 125 8.63 -9.11 2.68
CA LEU A 125 8.07 -9.25 4.03
C LEU A 125 8.04 -10.69 4.56
N ARG A 126 8.55 -11.69 3.82
CA ARG A 126 8.37 -13.13 4.11
C ARG A 126 8.64 -13.49 5.58
N GLY A 127 9.74 -13.01 6.18
CA GLY A 127 10.09 -13.30 7.57
C GLY A 127 9.42 -12.41 8.62
N ARG A 128 8.51 -11.53 8.19
CA ARG A 128 7.87 -10.49 9.00
C ARG A 128 6.35 -10.48 8.85
N LEU A 129 5.79 -11.37 8.03
CA LEU A 129 4.34 -11.42 7.80
C LEU A 129 3.60 -11.73 9.09
N ASP A 130 4.15 -12.56 9.99
CA ASP A 130 3.48 -12.88 11.26
C ASP A 130 3.39 -11.67 12.21
N GLU A 131 4.26 -10.66 12.08
CA GLU A 131 4.17 -9.39 12.84
C GLU A 131 2.93 -8.56 12.48
N VAL A 132 2.36 -8.78 11.29
CA VAL A 132 1.29 -7.94 10.71
C VAL A 132 0.04 -8.71 10.35
N CYS A 133 0.18 -10.02 10.12
CA CYS A 133 -0.88 -10.93 9.76
C CYS A 133 -1.24 -11.91 10.89
N GLY A 134 -0.78 -11.66 12.12
CA GLY A 134 -0.93 -12.53 13.29
C GLY A 134 -2.29 -13.25 13.39
N GLU A 135 -2.25 -14.44 13.99
CA GLU A 135 -3.34 -15.42 13.97
C GLU A 135 -4.71 -14.80 14.26
N GLU A 136 -5.68 -15.31 13.51
CA GLU A 136 -7.10 -15.02 13.65
C GLU A 136 -7.45 -14.88 15.13
N GLN A 137 -7.71 -13.66 15.61
CA GLN A 137 -8.48 -13.50 16.83
C GLN A 137 -9.88 -13.98 16.49
N ASN A 138 -10.08 -15.26 16.81
CA ASN A 138 -11.31 -15.94 17.15
C ASN A 138 -12.50 -14.97 17.23
N VAL A 139 -13.27 -14.86 16.15
CA VAL A 139 -14.66 -14.41 16.24
C VAL A 139 -15.50 -15.67 16.18
N GLY A 140 -15.37 -16.47 17.23
CA GLY A 140 -16.44 -17.33 17.69
C GLY A 140 -17.27 -16.52 18.68
N GLU A 141 -18.48 -16.18 18.27
CA GLU A 141 -19.76 -16.32 18.99
C GLU A 141 -20.87 -15.67 18.17
#